data_AF-A0A919BXQ5-F1
#
_entry.id   AF-A0A919BXQ5-F1
#
_cell.length_a   1.000
_cell.length_b   1.000
_cell.length_c   1.000
_cell.angle_alpha   90.00
_cell.angle_beta   90.00
_cell.angle_gamma   90.00
#
_symmetry.space_group_name_H-M   'P 1'
#
loop_
_entity.id
_entity.type
_entity.pdbx_description
1 polymer ?
#
loop_
_entity_poly.entity_id
_entity_poly.type
_entity_poly.pdbx_seq_one_letter_code
_entity_poly.pdbx_strand_id
1 'polypeptide(L)'
;MTRSHPPHPLRKQAEPTITVVSVPAPARRTEKEQIFHDGLTEHLLFALPIAMLEISRMPPHALDPLRATAAAAIGGRGDVLQFPSKKHTAEAGQQLDLGLAYLALITAGGITKFGVHACAAPHDDCPADTSSSNQTESTT
;
A
#
# COMPACT_ATOMS: atom_id res chain seq x y z
N MET A 1 26.50 -39.70 22.81
CA MET A 1 27.11 -38.71 21.89
C MET A 1 25.99 -37.99 21.15
N THR A 2 25.48 -36.89 21.72
CA THR A 2 24.43 -36.07 21.12
C THR A 2 25.04 -35.13 20.09
N ARG A 3 24.69 -35.30 18.81
CA ARG A 3 25.11 -34.38 17.75
C ARG A 3 24.31 -33.09 17.89
N SER A 4 24.93 -32.02 18.37
CA SER A 4 24.38 -30.68 18.29
C SER A 4 24.23 -30.28 16.83
N HIS A 5 23.00 -30.03 16.40
CA HIS A 5 22.71 -29.38 15.12
C HIS A 5 23.20 -27.92 15.19
N PRO A 6 23.95 -27.43 14.19
CA PRO A 6 24.28 -26.02 14.14
C PRO A 6 23.00 -25.21 13.88
N PRO A 7 22.82 -24.03 14.52
CA PRO A 7 21.71 -23.15 14.19
C PRO A 7 21.84 -22.73 12.72
N HIS A 8 20.78 -22.95 11.94
CA HIS A 8 20.66 -22.39 10.60
C HIS A 8 20.90 -20.87 10.68
N PRO A 9 21.75 -20.29 9.81
CA PRO A 9 21.90 -18.85 9.77
C PRO A 9 20.53 -18.24 9.47
N LEU A 10 20.08 -17.35 10.35
CA LEU A 10 18.92 -16.49 10.12
C LEU A 10 19.14 -15.80 8.78
N ARG A 11 18.46 -16.27 7.74
CA ARG A 11 18.46 -15.65 6.42
C ARG A 11 18.06 -14.20 6.66
N LYS A 12 19.00 -13.26 6.51
CA LYS A 12 18.69 -11.82 6.47
C LYS A 12 17.54 -11.70 5.47
N GLN A 13 16.33 -11.44 5.95
CA GLN A 13 15.22 -11.16 5.06
C GLN A 13 15.67 -9.95 4.25
N ALA A 14 15.68 -10.09 2.92
CA ALA A 14 15.94 -8.95 2.06
C ALA A 14 14.93 -7.86 2.44
N GLU A 15 15.41 -6.64 2.64
CA GLU A 15 14.52 -5.52 2.92
C GLU A 15 13.51 -5.41 1.77
N PRO A 16 12.20 -5.25 2.05
CA PRO A 16 11.21 -5.15 1.00
C PRO A 16 11.52 -3.94 0.13
N THR A 17 11.50 -4.13 -1.18
CA THR A 17 11.61 -3.03 -2.14
C THR A 17 10.21 -2.42 -2.27
N ILE A 18 9.93 -1.42 -1.43
CA ILE A 18 8.64 -0.74 -1.43
C ILE A 18 8.56 0.16 -2.66
N THR A 19 7.53 -0.09 -3.47
CA THR A 19 7.23 0.68 -4.68
C THR A 19 5.80 1.15 -4.60
N VAL A 20 5.57 2.45 -4.77
CA VAL A 20 4.24 3.05 -4.83
C VAL A 20 4.23 4.05 -5.98
N VAL A 21 3.34 3.87 -6.94
CA VAL A 21 3.25 4.71 -8.15
C VAL A 21 1.81 5.04 -8.48
N SER A 22 1.60 6.19 -9.11
CA SER A 22 0.30 6.53 -9.69
C SER A 22 0.05 5.68 -10.94
N VAL A 23 -1.17 5.22 -11.14
CA VAL A 23 -1.60 4.52 -12.34
C VAL A 23 -2.85 5.17 -12.94
N PRO A 24 -3.06 5.08 -14.27
CA PRO A 24 -4.29 5.56 -14.88
C PRO A 24 -5.52 4.94 -14.21
N ALA A 25 -6.40 5.79 -13.70
CA ALA A 25 -7.70 5.37 -13.18
C ALA A 25 -8.80 5.64 -14.21
N PRO A 26 -9.86 4.82 -14.27
CA PRO A 26 -10.98 5.09 -15.15
C PRO A 26 -11.63 6.43 -14.77
N ALA A 27 -11.94 7.24 -15.78
CA ALA A 27 -12.65 8.50 -15.61
C ALA A 27 -13.95 8.30 -14.83
N ARG A 28 -14.20 9.18 -13.87
CA ARG A 28 -15.42 9.14 -13.06
C ARG A 28 -16.59 9.81 -13.77
N ARG A 29 -17.82 9.46 -13.38
CA ARG A 29 -19.04 9.90 -14.08
C ARG A 29 -19.38 11.35 -13.78
N THR A 30 -18.93 11.85 -12.63
CA THR A 30 -19.16 13.23 -12.20
C THR A 30 -17.87 13.93 -11.78
N GLU A 31 -17.85 15.25 -11.88
CA GLU A 31 -16.74 16.10 -11.41
C GLU A 31 -16.44 15.87 -9.92
N LYS A 32 -17.48 15.72 -9.09
CA LYS A 32 -17.33 15.47 -7.64
C LYS A 32 -16.62 14.14 -7.36
N GLU A 33 -16.98 13.08 -8.09
CA GLU A 33 -16.31 11.79 -7.96
C GLU A 33 -14.85 11.88 -8.42
N GLN A 34 -14.56 12.68 -9.44
CA GLN A 34 -13.20 12.89 -9.92
C GLN A 34 -12.35 13.62 -8.86
N ILE A 35 -12.83 14.74 -8.30
CA ILE A 35 -12.16 15.50 -7.23
C ILE A 35 -11.87 14.61 -6.02
N PHE A 36 -12.86 13.82 -5.58
CA PHE A 36 -12.67 12.88 -4.47
C PHE A 36 -11.57 11.86 -4.78
N HIS A 37 -11.60 11.30 -5.99
CA HIS A 37 -10.63 10.29 -6.41
C HIS A 37 -9.21 10.86 -6.52
N ASP A 38 -9.05 12.05 -7.08
CA ASP A 38 -7.75 12.70 -7.24
C ASP A 38 -7.14 13.02 -5.87
N GLY A 39 -7.94 13.56 -4.95
CA GLY A 39 -7.51 13.81 -3.57
C GLY A 39 -7.14 12.53 -2.81
N LEU A 40 -7.91 11.44 -2.99
CA LEU A 40 -7.56 10.14 -2.40
C LEU A 40 -6.28 9.56 -3.03
N THR A 41 -6.09 9.71 -4.34
CA THR A 41 -4.88 9.27 -5.04
C THR A 41 -3.65 10.00 -4.48
N GLU A 42 -3.72 11.33 -4.36
CA GLU A 42 -2.65 12.16 -3.80
C GLU A 42 -2.33 11.79 -2.36
N HIS A 43 -3.36 11.60 -1.52
CA HIS A 43 -3.19 11.13 -0.14
C HIS A 43 -2.46 9.79 -0.08
N LEU A 44 -2.89 8.81 -0.88
CA LEU A 44 -2.30 7.48 -0.87
C LEU A 44 -0.87 7.47 -1.41
N LEU A 45 -0.55 8.26 -2.43
CA LEU A 45 0.83 8.40 -2.92
C LEU A 45 1.78 8.91 -1.83
N PHE A 46 1.28 9.77 -0.94
CA PHE A 46 2.04 10.27 0.20
C PHE A 46 2.08 9.29 1.38
N ALA A 47 0.93 8.79 1.83
CA ALA A 47 0.79 8.06 3.08
C ALA A 47 1.22 6.58 2.98
N LEU A 48 0.96 5.94 1.84
CA LEU A 48 1.13 4.51 1.67
C LEU A 48 2.59 4.04 1.77
N PRO A 49 3.60 4.74 1.18
CA PRO A 49 5.00 4.39 1.38
C PRO A 49 5.42 4.41 2.85
N ILE A 50 4.94 5.39 3.62
CA ILE A 50 5.24 5.54 5.05
C ILE A 50 4.64 4.37 5.84
N ALA A 51 3.36 4.09 5.62
CA ALA A 51 2.66 2.98 6.27
C ALA A 51 3.31 1.62 5.93
N MET A 52 3.72 1.40 4.67
CA MET A 52 4.42 0.18 4.28
C MET A 52 5.78 0.05 4.98
N LEU A 53 6.55 1.14 5.09
CA LEU A 53 7.81 1.16 5.83
C LEU A 53 7.60 0.84 7.31
N GLU A 54 6.59 1.43 7.94
CA GLU A 54 6.25 1.16 9.35
C GLU A 54 5.92 -0.31 9.57
N ILE A 55 5.01 -0.88 8.75
CA ILE A 55 4.60 -2.28 8.87
C ILE A 55 5.76 -3.23 8.57
N SER A 56 6.60 -2.92 7.58
CA SER A 56 7.76 -3.77 7.23
C SER A 56 8.78 -3.92 8.35
N ARG A 57 8.82 -2.96 9.28
CA ARG A 57 9.72 -2.97 10.44
C ARG A 57 9.08 -3.61 11.68
N MET A 58 7.79 -3.96 11.61
CA MET A 58 7.12 -4.62 12.73
C MET A 58 7.58 -6.07 12.86
N PRO A 59 7.70 -6.59 14.09
CA PRO A 59 8.00 -8.00 14.28
C PRO A 59 6.80 -8.87 13.84
N PRO A 60 7.02 -10.11 13.38
CA PRO A 60 5.95 -10.94 12.80
C PRO A 60 4.71 -11.12 13.69
N HIS A 61 4.90 -11.21 15.01
CA HIS A 61 3.80 -11.37 15.98
C HIS A 61 2.88 -10.14 16.08
N ALA A 62 3.32 -8.97 15.62
CA ALA A 62 2.52 -7.75 15.60
C ALA A 62 1.65 -7.62 14.34
N LEU A 63 1.82 -8.51 13.35
CA LEU A 63 1.09 -8.46 12.08
C LEU A 63 -0.31 -9.10 12.17
N ASP A 64 -0.53 -10.06 13.08
CA ASP A 64 -1.81 -10.74 13.22
C ASP A 64 -2.95 -9.81 13.67
N PRO A 65 -2.77 -8.93 14.68
CA PRO A 65 -3.75 -7.90 15.00
C PRO A 65 -3.98 -6.95 13.83
N LEU A 66 -2.92 -6.59 13.12
CA LEU A 66 -2.97 -5.67 11.99
C LEU A 66 -3.81 -6.24 10.83
N ARG A 67 -3.74 -7.55 10.58
CA ARG A 67 -4.56 -8.24 9.57
C ARG A 67 -6.06 -8.07 9.85
N ALA A 68 -6.48 -8.29 11.09
CA ALA A 68 -7.88 -8.15 11.48
C ALA A 68 -8.36 -6.70 11.37
N THR A 69 -7.53 -5.76 11.81
CA THR A 69 -7.81 -4.32 11.69
C THR A 69 -7.83 -3.84 10.24
N ALA A 70 -6.94 -4.34 9.38
CA ALA A 70 -6.89 -4.03 7.96
C ALA A 70 -8.17 -4.45 7.22
N ALA A 71 -8.67 -5.65 7.49
CA ALA A 71 -9.92 -6.12 6.91
C ALA A 71 -11.12 -5.27 7.39
N ALA A 72 -11.16 -4.94 8.68
CA ALA A 72 -12.20 -4.08 9.25
C ALA A 72 -12.12 -2.64 8.72
N ALA A 73 -10.91 -2.12 8.48
CA ALA A 73 -10.66 -0.78 7.96
C ALA A 73 -11.19 -0.61 6.53
N ILE A 74 -10.88 -1.58 5.65
CA ILE A 74 -11.29 -1.53 4.24
C ILE A 74 -12.80 -1.76 4.11
N GLY A 75 -13.38 -2.66 4.91
CA GLY A 75 -14.78 -3.04 4.80
C GLY A 75 -15.76 -2.17 5.61
N GLY A 76 -15.32 -1.56 6.71
CA GLY A 76 -16.21 -1.06 7.75
C GLY A 76 -16.38 0.46 7.87
N ARG A 77 -15.58 1.26 7.16
CA ARG A 77 -15.59 2.74 7.30
C ARG A 77 -15.68 3.51 5.98
N GLY A 78 -16.12 2.84 4.92
CA GLY A 78 -16.28 3.47 3.61
C GLY A 78 -17.25 4.66 3.63
N ASP A 79 -18.25 4.62 4.51
CA ASP A 79 -19.18 5.72 4.76
C ASP A 79 -18.51 6.92 5.42
N VAL A 80 -17.66 6.72 6.43
CA VAL A 80 -16.90 7.80 7.10
C VAL A 80 -15.94 8.47 6.12
N LEU A 81 -15.37 7.72 5.18
CA LEU A 81 -14.48 8.24 4.14
C LEU A 81 -15.25 8.98 3.03
N GLN A 82 -16.44 8.52 2.66
CA GLN A 82 -17.27 9.14 1.61
C GLN A 82 -18.10 10.33 2.11
N PHE A 83 -18.51 10.29 3.38
CA PHE A 83 -19.31 11.31 4.05
C PHE A 83 -18.53 11.85 5.25
N PRO A 84 -17.42 12.57 5.00
CA PRO A 84 -16.53 12.99 6.07
C PRO A 84 -17.28 13.88 7.06
N SER A 85 -17.25 13.47 8.31
CA SER A 85 -17.62 14.32 9.44
C SER A 85 -16.35 14.88 10.08
N LYS A 86 -16.44 15.95 10.88
CA LYS A 86 -15.26 16.43 11.65
C LYS A 86 -14.72 15.38 12.63
N LYS A 87 -15.50 14.36 12.97
CA LYS A 87 -15.11 13.28 13.88
C LYS A 87 -14.77 12.03 13.08
N HIS A 88 -13.74 11.29 13.51
CA HIS A 88 -13.34 9.97 13.00
C HIS A 88 -12.81 9.87 11.55
N THR A 89 -12.88 10.92 10.73
CA THR A 89 -12.35 10.91 9.36
C THR A 89 -10.84 10.63 9.30
N ALA A 90 -10.05 11.26 10.18
CA ALA A 90 -8.61 11.01 10.24
C ALA A 90 -8.28 9.57 10.69
N GLU A 91 -9.02 9.04 11.66
CA GLU A 91 -8.87 7.65 12.12
C GLU A 91 -9.23 6.65 11.02
N ALA A 92 -10.30 6.91 10.27
CA ALA A 92 -10.71 6.09 9.13
C ALA A 92 -9.66 6.15 8.00
N GLY A 93 -9.09 7.32 7.72
CA GLY A 93 -8.00 7.49 6.75
C GLY A 93 -6.77 6.68 7.14
N GLN A 94 -6.29 6.82 8.38
CA GLN A 94 -5.15 6.05 8.89
C GLN A 94 -5.40 4.53 8.80
N GLN A 95 -6.61 4.09 9.14
CA GLN A 95 -6.99 2.68 9.05
C GLN A 95 -6.97 2.17 7.60
N LEU A 96 -7.45 2.97 6.64
CA LEU A 96 -7.36 2.66 5.22
C LEU A 96 -5.90 2.53 4.78
N ASP A 97 -5.05 3.49 5.15
CA ASP A 97 -3.62 3.50 4.80
C ASP A 97 -2.91 2.24 5.30
N LEU A 98 -3.10 1.90 6.57
CA LEU A 98 -2.53 0.69 7.17
C LEU A 98 -3.06 -0.60 6.52
N GLY A 99 -4.36 -0.64 6.20
CA GLY A 99 -4.96 -1.79 5.55
C GLY A 99 -4.42 -2.04 4.14
N LEU A 100 -4.32 -0.97 3.34
CA LEU A 100 -3.75 -1.03 2.00
C LEU A 100 -2.25 -1.34 2.03
N ALA A 101 -1.49 -0.75 2.96
CA ALA A 101 -0.08 -1.01 3.12
C ALA A 101 0.19 -2.48 3.50
N TYR A 102 -0.59 -3.03 4.44
CA TYR A 102 -0.52 -4.44 4.78
C TYR A 102 -0.74 -5.33 3.55
N LEU A 103 -1.81 -5.08 2.78
CA LEU A 103 -2.10 -5.84 1.57
C LEU A 103 -0.98 -5.74 0.53
N ALA A 104 -0.42 -4.56 0.31
CA ALA A 104 0.68 -4.35 -0.62
C ALA A 104 1.94 -5.15 -0.24
N LEU A 105 2.18 -5.36 1.06
CA LEU A 105 3.31 -6.14 1.57
C LEU A 105 3.09 -7.66 1.46
N ILE A 106 1.86 -8.14 1.64
CA ILE A 106 1.59 -9.58 1.71
C ILE A 106 1.13 -10.20 0.38
N THR A 107 0.58 -9.40 -0.53
CA THR A 107 0.05 -9.89 -1.80
C THR A 107 1.17 -9.96 -2.84
N ALA A 108 1.39 -11.15 -3.41
CA ALA A 108 2.29 -11.32 -4.54
C ALA A 108 1.79 -10.47 -5.73
N GLY A 109 2.66 -9.61 -6.28
CA GLY A 109 2.27 -8.64 -7.31
C GLY A 109 1.65 -7.33 -6.77
N GLY A 110 1.56 -7.17 -5.44
CA GLY A 110 1.05 -5.96 -4.82
C GLY A 110 -0.46 -5.74 -4.98
N ILE A 111 -0.89 -4.49 -4.88
CA ILE A 111 -2.27 -4.06 -5.06
C ILE A 111 -2.37 -2.88 -6.03
N THR A 112 -3.48 -2.77 -6.74
CA THR A 112 -3.79 -1.64 -7.60
C THR A 112 -5.20 -1.14 -7.32
N LYS A 113 -5.33 0.05 -6.71
CA LYS A 113 -6.62 0.64 -6.35
C LYS A 113 -6.52 2.16 -6.23
N PHE A 114 -7.64 2.85 -6.48
CA PHE A 114 -7.75 4.30 -6.29
C PHE A 114 -6.66 5.11 -7.00
N GLY A 115 -6.29 4.72 -8.22
CA GLY A 115 -5.24 5.40 -8.99
C GLY A 115 -3.81 5.15 -8.50
N VAL A 116 -3.61 4.21 -7.57
CA VAL A 116 -2.30 3.86 -7.01
C VAL A 116 -2.02 2.37 -7.18
N HIS A 117 -0.80 2.04 -7.57
CA HIS A 117 -0.23 0.71 -7.45
C HIS A 117 0.81 0.70 -6.32
N ALA A 118 0.81 -0.35 -5.50
CA ALA A 118 1.77 -0.53 -4.42
C ALA A 118 2.21 -2.00 -4.28
N CYS A 119 3.51 -2.24 -4.21
CA CYS A 119 4.10 -3.57 -4.08
C CYS A 119 5.41 -3.54 -3.26
N ALA A 120 5.86 -4.71 -2.80
CA ALA A 120 7.01 -4.85 -1.89
C ALA A 120 8.14 -5.74 -2.42
N ALA A 121 7.98 -6.28 -3.63
CA ALA A 121 8.94 -7.14 -4.29
C ALA A 121 8.81 -6.97 -5.81
N PRO A 122 9.91 -7.15 -6.58
CA PRO A 122 9.84 -7.23 -8.03
C PRO A 122 8.86 -8.31 -8.49
N HIS A 123 8.08 -8.01 -9.52
CA HIS A 123 7.14 -8.93 -10.13
C HIS A 123 6.92 -8.57 -11.60
N ASP A 124 6.43 -9.53 -12.38
CA ASP A 124 6.10 -9.30 -13.79
C ASP A 124 5.00 -8.24 -13.93
N ASP A 125 5.07 -7.46 -15.01
CA ASP A 125 4.10 -6.42 -15.38
C ASP A 125 3.87 -5.36 -14.28
N CYS A 126 4.90 -5.01 -13.50
CA CYS A 126 4.79 -3.96 -12.50
C CYS A 126 4.52 -2.58 -13.15
N PRO A 127 3.46 -1.85 -12.75
CA PRO A 127 3.18 -0.50 -13.26
C PRO A 127 4.32 0.52 -13.04
N ALA A 128 5.22 0.26 -12.09
CA ALA A 128 6.41 1.09 -11.88
C ALA A 128 7.45 0.97 -13.00
N ASP A 129 7.50 -0.17 -13.68
CA ASP A 129 8.47 -0.43 -14.75
C ASP A 129 8.10 0.33 -16.03
N THR A 130 6.81 0.50 -16.29
CA THR A 130 6.30 1.23 -17.46
C THR A 130 6.29 2.74 -17.27
N SER A 131 6.11 3.23 -16.03
CA SER A 131 6.14 4.66 -15.71
C SER A 131 7.54 5.27 -15.76
N SER A 132 8.60 4.46 -15.66
CA SER A 132 9.99 4.90 -15.85
C SER A 132 10.36 5.21 -17.31
N SER A 133 9.62 4.66 -18.27
CA SER A 133 9.90 4.80 -19.72
C SER A 133 9.47 6.17 -20.30
N ASN A 134 8.59 6.91 -19.62
CA ASN A 134 8.02 8.16 -20.13
C ASN A 134 8.82 9.42 -19.77
N GLN A 135 9.97 9.31 -19.09
CA GLN A 135 10.80 10.49 -18.73
C GLN A 135 11.94 10.81 -19.72
N THR A 136 12.12 10.03 -20.79
CA THR A 136 13.26 10.20 -21.72
C THR A 136 12.95 10.96 -23.01
N GLU A 137 11.69 11.35 -23.27
CA GLU A 137 11.30 12.06 -24.50
C GLU A 137 10.71 13.45 -24.21
N SER A 138 11.55 14.36 -23.71
CA SER A 138 11.30 15.82 -23.82
C SER A 138 12.61 16.58 -23.64
N THR A 139 13.58 16.34 -24.53
CA THR A 139 14.67 17.30 -24.78
C THR A 139 15.22 17.11 -26.19
N THR A 140 14.51 17.65 -27.19
CA THR A 140 15.13 18.22 -28.40
C THR A 140 14.15 19.12 -29.13
#